data_AF-Q5WRL4-F1
#
_entry.id   AF-Q5WRL4-F1
#
_cell.length_a   1.000
_cell.length_b   1.000
_cell.length_c   1.000
_cell.angle_alpha   90.00
_cell.angle_beta   90.00
_cell.angle_gamma   90.00
#
_symmetry.space_group_name_H-M   'P 1'
#
loop_
_entity.id
_entity.type
_entity.pdbx_description
1 polymer ?
#
loop_
_entity_poly.entity_id
_entity_poly.type
_entity_poly.pdbx_seq_one_letter_code
_entity_poly.pdbx_strand_id
1 'polypeptide(L)'
;MHPEIEVDEESITNCVFMVISFLIYPFFVAVFRKNHAKDKGKAIFPVFNHFYKSIKKIQIVNAIYILYFFFTLFMAFFGATFFVFLIPVLLIVFPLVTGLMHDVNEFLLGLLSIQRFCLYFMPNYEKYLNISVEALNVVVRNLYICFIIKSVMLIILPYIYTANILTYTTLILLFQNLFVFLCALLYIPILISIRKARHLSSFKLHRPQNYIMYQLLLALFAKCIYAIHIFQSPLHELNEVILKYQYLDICHVSFFPQISYLLCNKKNWDSLVEIFKSRNLLKIWCCPCVKLSRIQPTVPQAMQIYSTHAE
;
A
#
# COMPACT_ATOMS: atom_id res chain seq x y z
N MET A 1 -6.78 -10.80 -42.56
CA MET A 1 -5.73 -10.33 -41.64
C MET A 1 -6.36 -10.09 -40.30
N HIS A 2 -6.29 -11.07 -39.39
CA HIS A 2 -6.58 -10.79 -37.99
C HIS A 2 -5.37 -10.01 -37.46
N PRO A 3 -5.55 -8.81 -36.89
CA PRO A 3 -4.47 -8.19 -36.14
C PRO A 3 -4.16 -9.16 -34.99
N GLU A 4 -2.93 -9.67 -34.96
CA GLU A 4 -2.42 -10.32 -33.77
C GLU A 4 -2.57 -9.30 -32.64
N ILE A 5 -3.46 -9.61 -31.70
CA ILE A 5 -3.57 -8.84 -30.47
C ILE A 5 -2.29 -9.18 -29.72
N GLU A 6 -1.26 -8.38 -29.93
CA GLU A 6 -0.02 -8.47 -29.19
C GLU A 6 -0.38 -8.16 -27.73
N VAL A 7 -0.54 -9.23 -26.94
CA VAL A 7 -0.81 -9.11 -25.51
C VAL A 7 0.48 -8.61 -24.90
N ASP A 8 0.54 -7.29 -24.73
CA ASP A 8 1.64 -6.58 -24.10
C ASP A 8 2.05 -7.30 -22.78
N GLU A 9 3.31 -7.75 -22.71
CA GLU A 9 3.88 -8.46 -21.55
C GLU A 9 3.65 -7.70 -20.22
N GLU A 10 3.44 -6.40 -20.30
CA GLU A 10 3.24 -5.54 -19.12
C GLU A 10 1.78 -5.46 -18.68
N SER A 11 0.82 -5.64 -19.60
CA SER A 11 -0.57 -5.90 -19.24
C SER A 11 -0.68 -7.21 -18.45
N ILE A 12 0.13 -8.21 -18.81
CA ILE A 12 0.27 -9.46 -18.06
C ILE A 12 0.85 -9.16 -16.67
N THR A 13 1.91 -8.35 -16.58
CA THR A 13 2.53 -7.96 -15.30
C THR A 13 1.55 -7.28 -14.34
N ASN A 14 0.74 -6.33 -14.84
CA ASN A 14 -0.33 -5.69 -14.08
C ASN A 14 -1.34 -6.70 -13.53
N CYS A 15 -1.81 -7.61 -14.40
CA CYS A 15 -2.74 -8.68 -14.03
C CYS A 15 -2.13 -9.58 -12.95
N VAL A 16 -0.86 -9.94 -13.07
CA VAL A 16 -0.14 -10.78 -12.10
C VAL A 16 -0.11 -10.12 -10.72
N PHE A 17 0.24 -8.83 -10.61
CA PHE A 17 0.23 -8.14 -9.32
C PHE A 17 -1.17 -8.06 -8.70
N MET A 18 -2.20 -7.79 -9.50
CA MET A 18 -3.58 -7.78 -9.01
C MET A 18 -4.01 -9.15 -8.50
N VAL A 19 -3.75 -10.22 -9.27
CA VAL A 19 -4.08 -11.60 -8.87
C VAL A 19 -3.34 -12.00 -7.60
N ILE A 20 -2.02 -11.77 -7.52
CA ILE A 20 -1.24 -12.06 -6.31
C ILE A 20 -1.79 -11.27 -5.12
N SER A 21 -2.12 -9.99 -5.32
CA SER A 21 -2.70 -9.14 -4.29
C SER A 21 -4.03 -9.69 -3.76
N PHE A 22 -4.89 -10.23 -4.63
CA PHE A 22 -6.11 -10.92 -4.22
C PHE A 22 -5.84 -12.21 -3.45
N LEU A 23 -4.87 -13.01 -3.88
CA LEU A 23 -4.52 -14.27 -3.24
C LEU A 23 -3.95 -14.07 -1.83
N ILE A 24 -3.18 -13.00 -1.63
CA ILE A 24 -2.57 -12.65 -0.34
C ILE A 24 -3.59 -12.01 0.62
N TYR A 25 -4.61 -11.34 0.09
CA TYR A 25 -5.55 -10.53 0.88
C TYR A 25 -6.24 -11.28 2.03
N PRO A 26 -6.73 -12.51 1.88
CA PRO A 26 -7.32 -13.24 3.00
C PRO A 26 -6.34 -13.45 4.16
N PHE A 27 -5.09 -13.76 3.84
CA PHE A 27 -4.03 -13.95 4.85
C PHE A 27 -3.65 -12.64 5.52
N PHE A 28 -3.52 -11.56 4.74
CA PHE A 28 -3.31 -10.22 5.27
C PHE A 28 -4.40 -9.85 6.28
N VAL A 29 -5.68 -10.04 5.92
CA VAL A 29 -6.82 -9.74 6.81
C VAL A 29 -6.81 -10.62 8.05
N ALA A 30 -6.57 -11.93 7.91
CA ALA A 30 -6.56 -12.87 9.01
C ALA A 30 -5.45 -12.54 10.03
N VAL A 31 -4.22 -12.29 9.55
CA VAL A 31 -3.08 -11.89 10.39
C VAL A 31 -3.35 -10.54 11.06
N PHE A 32 -3.84 -9.55 10.32
CA PHE A 32 -4.15 -8.24 10.86
C PHE A 32 -5.19 -8.31 11.99
N ARG A 33 -6.28 -9.06 11.78
CA ARG A 33 -7.34 -9.24 12.79
C ARG A 33 -6.84 -10.00 14.02
N LYS A 34 -6.05 -11.05 13.81
CA LYS A 34 -5.45 -11.81 14.91
C LYS A 34 -4.55 -10.93 15.79
N ASN A 35 -3.79 -10.05 15.16
CA ASN A 35 -2.83 -9.19 15.84
C ASN A 35 -3.40 -7.84 16.31
N HIS A 36 -4.61 -7.49 15.86
CA HIS A 36 -5.29 -6.21 16.09
C HIS A 36 -5.28 -5.74 17.55
N ALA A 37 -5.70 -6.60 18.49
CA ALA A 37 -5.83 -6.21 19.90
C ALA A 37 -4.49 -5.78 20.51
N LYS A 38 -3.40 -6.48 20.15
CA LYS A 38 -2.04 -6.18 20.62
C LYS A 38 -1.43 -5.01 19.85
N ASP A 39 -1.75 -4.88 18.56
CA ASP A 39 -1.23 -3.79 17.73
C ASP A 39 -1.88 -2.45 18.08
N LYS A 40 -3.11 -2.43 18.60
CA LYS A 40 -3.84 -1.22 19.01
C LYS A 40 -3.08 -0.33 20.00
N GLY A 41 -2.21 -0.91 20.84
CA GLY A 41 -1.37 -0.17 21.78
C GLY A 41 -0.12 0.50 21.17
N LYS A 42 0.17 0.28 19.88
CA LYS A 42 1.35 0.86 19.22
C LYS A 42 1.04 2.26 18.72
N ALA A 43 1.98 3.20 18.88
CA ALA A 43 1.84 4.59 18.40
C ALA A 43 1.51 4.73 16.90
N ILE A 44 1.95 3.78 16.06
CA ILE A 44 1.65 3.79 14.61
C ILE A 44 0.40 3.00 14.22
N PHE A 45 -0.30 2.41 15.18
CA PHE A 45 -1.51 1.67 14.88
C PHE A 45 -2.57 2.46 14.10
N PRO A 46 -2.81 3.76 14.37
CA PRO A 46 -3.78 4.54 13.59
C PRO A 46 -3.51 4.47 12.08
N VAL A 47 -2.23 4.47 11.71
CA VAL A 47 -1.78 4.38 10.33
C VAL A 47 -1.95 2.96 9.78
N PHE A 48 -1.51 1.94 10.52
CA PHE A 48 -1.72 0.55 10.09
C PHE A 48 -3.19 0.26 9.85
N ASN A 49 -4.06 0.81 10.71
CA ASN A 49 -5.49 0.74 10.56
C ASN A 49 -5.99 1.52 9.34
N HIS A 50 -5.41 2.69 9.04
CA HIS A 50 -5.69 3.41 7.80
C HIS A 50 -5.32 2.57 6.57
N PHE A 51 -4.08 2.07 6.47
CA PHE A 51 -3.64 1.21 5.36
C PHE A 51 -4.51 -0.04 5.23
N TYR A 52 -4.82 -0.72 6.35
CA TYR A 52 -5.74 -1.85 6.36
C TYR A 52 -7.11 -1.50 5.75
N LYS A 53 -7.69 -0.37 6.15
CA LYS A 53 -8.97 0.11 5.61
C LYS A 53 -8.84 0.50 4.13
N SER A 54 -7.76 1.16 3.73
CA SER A 54 -7.49 1.55 2.34
C SER A 54 -7.37 0.32 1.45
N ILE A 55 -6.57 -0.68 1.84
CA ILE A 55 -6.45 -1.95 1.11
C ILE A 55 -7.81 -2.65 1.01
N LYS A 56 -8.58 -2.72 2.09
CA LYS A 56 -9.92 -3.32 2.04
C LYS A 56 -10.81 -2.63 1.00
N LYS A 57 -10.80 -1.30 0.92
CA LYS A 57 -11.55 -0.55 -0.09
C LYS A 57 -11.03 -0.84 -1.50
N ILE A 58 -9.71 -0.81 -1.70
CA ILE A 58 -9.07 -1.13 -3.00
C ILE A 58 -9.45 -2.53 -3.45
N GLN A 59 -9.43 -3.53 -2.57
CA GLN A 59 -9.80 -4.90 -2.94
C GLN A 59 -11.27 -5.06 -3.30
N ILE A 60 -12.17 -4.30 -2.65
CA ILE A 60 -13.58 -4.25 -3.05
C ILE A 60 -13.72 -3.62 -4.44
N VAL A 61 -13.05 -2.49 -4.69
CA VAL A 61 -13.07 -1.81 -5.99
C VAL A 61 -12.49 -2.71 -7.09
N ASN A 62 -11.36 -3.37 -6.83
CA ASN A 62 -10.77 -4.34 -7.74
C ASN A 62 -11.73 -5.52 -8.01
N ALA A 63 -12.45 -6.01 -7.00
CA ALA A 63 -13.36 -7.14 -7.17
C ALA A 63 -14.56 -6.75 -8.04
N ILE A 64 -15.12 -5.55 -7.83
CA ILE A 64 -16.18 -4.98 -8.66
C ILE A 64 -15.68 -4.83 -10.10
N TYR A 65 -14.46 -4.32 -10.29
CA TYR A 65 -13.86 -4.16 -11.60
C TYR A 65 -13.69 -5.50 -12.34
N ILE A 66 -13.17 -6.53 -11.67
CA ILE A 66 -13.01 -7.88 -12.25
C ILE A 66 -14.36 -8.49 -12.62
N LEU A 67 -15.34 -8.44 -11.70
CA LEU A 67 -16.68 -8.98 -11.96
C LEU A 67 -17.33 -8.28 -13.16
N TYR A 68 -17.16 -6.97 -13.25
CA TYR A 68 -17.67 -6.19 -14.36
C TYR A 68 -16.97 -6.54 -15.68
N PHE A 69 -15.64 -6.69 -15.67
CA PHE A 69 -14.87 -7.11 -16.85
C PHE A 69 -15.39 -8.44 -17.41
N PHE A 70 -15.56 -9.45 -16.55
CA PHE A 70 -16.16 -10.72 -16.96
C PHE A 70 -17.61 -10.58 -17.43
N PHE A 71 -18.41 -9.73 -16.79
CA PHE A 71 -19.77 -9.44 -17.24
C PHE A 71 -19.76 -8.82 -18.65
N THR A 72 -18.86 -7.89 -18.96
CA THR A 72 -18.77 -7.30 -20.30
C THR A 72 -18.33 -8.31 -21.35
N LEU A 73 -17.38 -9.19 -21.04
CA LEU A 73 -16.99 -10.28 -21.94
C LEU A 73 -18.16 -11.23 -22.20
N PHE A 74 -18.91 -11.58 -21.15
CA PHE A 74 -20.11 -12.40 -21.27
C PHE A 74 -21.16 -11.72 -22.17
N MET A 75 -21.48 -10.44 -21.94
CA MET A 75 -22.46 -9.72 -22.75
C MET A 75 -22.01 -9.53 -24.21
N ALA A 76 -20.71 -9.29 -24.45
CA ALA A 76 -20.15 -9.21 -25.79
C ALA A 76 -20.26 -10.54 -26.54
N PHE A 77 -20.05 -11.67 -25.85
CA PHE A 77 -20.23 -13.00 -26.42
C PHE A 77 -21.68 -13.25 -26.89
N PHE A 78 -22.68 -12.69 -26.20
CA PHE A 78 -24.10 -12.76 -26.60
C PHE A 78 -24.55 -11.63 -27.54
N GLY A 79 -23.63 -10.83 -28.08
CA GLY A 79 -23.95 -9.76 -29.04
C GLY A 79 -24.61 -8.52 -28.44
N ALA A 80 -24.67 -8.40 -27.10
CA ALA A 80 -25.22 -7.25 -26.41
C ALA A 80 -24.20 -6.10 -26.34
N THR A 81 -23.90 -5.50 -27.49
CA THR A 81 -22.86 -4.46 -27.65
C THR A 81 -23.14 -3.18 -26.87
N PHE A 82 -24.37 -2.94 -26.39
CA PHE A 82 -24.71 -1.77 -25.57
C PHE A 82 -23.83 -1.64 -24.31
N PHE A 83 -23.43 -2.76 -23.69
CA PHE A 83 -22.59 -2.73 -22.49
C PHE A 83 -21.14 -2.29 -22.77
N VAL A 84 -20.72 -2.29 -24.04
CA VAL A 84 -19.40 -1.79 -24.46
C VAL A 84 -19.27 -0.29 -24.15
N PHE A 85 -20.37 0.48 -24.21
CA PHE A 85 -20.34 1.92 -23.89
C PHE A 85 -20.12 2.24 -22.41
N LEU A 86 -20.35 1.27 -21.52
CA LEU A 86 -20.08 1.43 -20.09
C LEU A 86 -18.61 1.10 -19.73
N ILE A 87 -17.86 0.44 -20.63
CA ILE A 87 -16.44 0.11 -20.43
C ILE A 87 -15.59 1.38 -20.21
N PRO A 88 -15.68 2.45 -21.04
CA PRO A 88 -14.87 3.66 -20.85
C PRO A 88 -15.09 4.33 -19.49
N VAL A 89 -16.34 4.38 -19.02
CA VAL A 89 -16.66 4.99 -17.71
C VAL A 89 -15.90 4.27 -16.60
N LEU A 90 -15.82 2.95 -16.65
CA LEU A 90 -15.11 2.16 -15.65
C LEU A 90 -13.59 2.21 -15.81
N LEU A 91 -13.10 2.23 -17.06
CA LEU A 91 -11.69 2.46 -17.35
C LEU A 91 -11.19 3.82 -16.83
N ILE A 92 -12.09 4.80 -16.63
CA ILE A 92 -11.76 6.11 -16.04
C ILE A 92 -11.94 6.10 -14.52
N VAL A 93 -13.09 5.62 -14.02
CA VAL A 93 -13.43 5.69 -12.59
C VAL A 93 -12.51 4.80 -11.75
N PHE A 94 -12.16 3.61 -12.25
CA PHE A 94 -11.32 2.67 -11.51
C PHE A 94 -9.92 3.26 -11.23
N PRO A 95 -9.12 3.67 -12.23
CA PRO A 95 -7.80 4.26 -12.00
C PRO A 95 -7.86 5.57 -11.21
N LEU A 96 -8.94 6.34 -11.36
CA LEU A 96 -9.12 7.58 -10.59
C LEU A 96 -9.24 7.27 -9.09
N VAL A 97 -10.11 6.33 -8.71
CA VAL A 97 -10.33 5.99 -7.29
C VAL A 97 -9.11 5.32 -6.68
N THR A 98 -8.52 4.33 -7.36
CA THR A 98 -7.36 3.62 -6.85
C THR A 98 -6.10 4.49 -6.89
N GLY A 99 -5.95 5.37 -7.88
CA GLY A 99 -4.89 6.38 -7.96
C GLY A 99 -4.94 7.40 -6.82
N LEU A 100 -6.13 7.90 -6.45
CA LEU A 100 -6.29 8.76 -5.27
C LEU A 100 -5.87 8.04 -3.99
N MET A 101 -6.19 6.76 -3.85
CA MET A 101 -5.76 5.96 -2.69
C MET A 101 -4.26 5.68 -2.72
N HIS A 102 -3.67 5.47 -3.90
CA HIS A 102 -2.23 5.34 -4.08
C HIS A 102 -1.50 6.59 -3.57
N ASP A 103 -1.85 7.75 -4.10
CA ASP A 103 -1.18 9.01 -3.76
C ASP A 103 -1.24 9.31 -2.25
N VAL A 104 -2.41 9.12 -1.63
CA VAL A 104 -2.58 9.31 -0.18
C VAL A 104 -1.72 8.32 0.60
N ASN A 105 -1.71 7.04 0.22
CA ASN A 105 -0.95 6.02 0.94
C ASN A 105 0.57 6.24 0.82
N GLU A 106 1.04 6.60 -0.37
CA GLU A 106 2.45 6.90 -0.65
C GLU A 106 2.91 8.14 0.14
N PHE A 107 2.10 9.20 0.14
CA PHE A 107 2.43 10.41 0.89
C PHE A 107 2.42 10.18 2.41
N LEU A 108 1.43 9.45 2.91
CA LEU A 108 1.40 9.03 4.33
C LEU A 108 2.64 8.21 4.69
N LEU A 109 3.08 7.30 3.80
CA LEU A 109 4.28 6.53 4.02
C LEU A 109 5.52 7.43 4.18
N GLY A 110 5.64 8.45 3.34
CA GLY A 110 6.70 9.46 3.45
C GLY A 110 6.64 10.28 4.74
N LEU A 111 5.45 10.78 5.10
CA LEU A 111 5.24 11.49 6.37
C LEU A 111 5.65 10.64 7.57
N LEU A 112 5.40 9.33 7.53
CA LEU A 112 5.78 8.42 8.60
C LEU A 112 7.28 8.19 8.68
N SER A 113 7.98 8.08 7.54
CA SER A 113 9.43 8.03 7.58
C SER A 113 10.03 9.29 8.21
N ILE A 114 9.50 10.47 7.87
CA ILE A 114 9.92 11.74 8.45
C ILE A 114 9.62 11.76 9.96
N GLN A 115 8.40 11.42 10.37
CA GLN A 115 8.01 11.33 11.78
C GLN A 115 8.94 10.39 12.55
N ARG A 116 9.25 9.21 12.00
CA ARG A 116 10.13 8.22 12.64
C ARG A 116 11.57 8.69 12.73
N PHE A 117 12.07 9.33 11.68
CA PHE A 117 13.38 9.96 11.71
C PHE A 117 13.46 11.01 12.84
N CYS A 118 12.49 11.93 12.89
CA CYS A 118 12.46 12.99 13.90
C CYS A 118 12.29 12.43 15.32
N LEU A 119 11.40 11.45 15.54
CA LEU A 119 11.26 10.79 16.84
C LEU A 119 12.55 10.10 17.30
N TYR A 120 13.33 9.58 16.36
CA TYR A 120 14.57 8.87 16.66
C TYR A 120 15.71 9.83 17.02
N PHE A 121 15.92 10.88 16.22
CA PHE A 121 17.05 11.80 16.38
C PHE A 121 16.71 13.03 17.25
N MET A 122 15.43 13.28 17.51
CA MET A 122 14.95 14.44 18.26
C MET A 122 13.88 14.02 19.28
N PRO A 123 14.22 13.19 20.29
CA PRO A 123 13.25 12.64 21.25
C PRO A 123 12.49 13.71 22.03
N ASN A 124 13.06 14.91 22.20
CA ASN A 124 12.41 16.05 22.85
C ASN A 124 11.09 16.47 22.18
N TYR A 125 10.88 16.09 20.91
CA TYR A 125 9.66 16.41 20.15
C TYR A 125 8.63 15.28 20.15
N GLU A 126 8.82 14.20 20.91
CA GLU A 126 7.90 13.05 20.95
C GLU A 126 6.46 13.45 21.22
N LYS A 127 6.25 14.40 22.14
CA LYS A 127 4.91 14.93 22.48
C LYS A 127 4.20 15.56 21.28
N TYR A 128 4.93 16.19 20.37
CA TYR A 128 4.39 16.87 19.19
C TYR A 128 4.28 15.94 17.97
N LEU A 129 5.16 14.94 17.90
CA LEU A 129 5.26 14.02 16.78
C LEU A 129 4.40 12.77 16.93
N ASN A 130 3.89 12.45 18.13
CA ASN A 130 2.93 11.36 18.30
C ASN A 130 1.55 11.77 17.73
N ILE A 131 1.27 11.32 16.50
CA ILE A 131 0.04 11.63 15.77
C ILE A 131 -1.13 10.86 16.40
N SER A 132 -2.10 11.60 16.95
CA SER A 132 -3.36 11.02 17.43
C SER A 132 -4.22 10.51 16.26
N VAL A 133 -5.24 9.70 16.55
CA VAL A 133 -6.17 9.21 15.52
C VAL A 133 -6.89 10.37 14.84
N GLU A 134 -7.27 11.39 15.61
CA GLU A 134 -7.96 12.60 15.16
C GLU A 134 -7.06 13.41 14.24
N ALA A 135 -5.81 13.65 14.65
CA ALA A 135 -4.83 14.36 13.83
C ALA A 135 -4.56 13.61 12.52
N LEU A 136 -4.39 12.28 12.57
CA LEU A 136 -4.22 11.47 11.36
C LEU A 136 -5.43 11.59 10.42
N ASN A 137 -6.65 11.54 10.95
CA ASN A 137 -7.85 11.67 10.13
C ASN A 137 -7.94 13.05 9.44
N VAL A 138 -7.52 14.12 10.13
CA VAL A 138 -7.44 15.47 9.54
C VAL A 138 -6.41 15.51 8.42
N VAL A 139 -5.20 14.96 8.65
CA VAL A 139 -4.15 14.86 7.64
C VAL A 139 -4.64 14.07 6.43
N VAL A 140 -5.18 12.87 6.63
CA VAL A 140 -5.72 12.00 5.57
C VAL A 140 -6.79 12.73 4.76
N ARG A 141 -7.73 13.42 5.41
CA ARG A 141 -8.78 14.20 4.73
C ARG A 141 -8.19 15.29 3.86
N ASN A 142 -7.23 16.06 4.38
CA ASN A 142 -6.57 17.12 3.62
C ASN A 142 -5.78 16.55 2.43
N LEU A 143 -5.09 15.42 2.60
CA LEU A 143 -4.40 14.74 1.50
C LEU A 143 -5.37 14.33 0.39
N TYR A 144 -6.53 13.74 0.73
CA TYR A 144 -7.53 13.42 -0.28
C TYR A 144 -8.01 14.67 -1.04
N ILE A 145 -8.25 15.79 -0.35
CA ILE A 145 -8.64 17.05 -1.00
C ILE A 145 -7.53 17.52 -1.95
N CYS A 146 -6.28 17.55 -1.49
CA CYS A 146 -5.13 17.96 -2.32
C CYS A 146 -4.98 17.07 -3.57
N PHE A 147 -5.10 15.75 -3.42
CA PHE A 147 -4.96 14.83 -4.55
C PHE A 147 -6.17 14.83 -5.49
N ILE A 148 -7.38 15.11 -5.00
CA ILE A 148 -8.53 15.38 -5.87
C ILE A 148 -8.27 16.62 -6.73
N ILE A 149 -7.74 17.70 -6.13
CA ILE A 149 -7.36 18.90 -6.88
C ILE A 149 -6.28 18.55 -7.92
N LYS A 150 -5.24 17.78 -7.55
CA LYS A 150 -4.21 17.29 -8.49
C LYS A 150 -4.84 16.54 -9.67
N SER A 151 -5.74 15.59 -9.40
CA SER A 151 -6.40 14.80 -10.44
C SER A 151 -7.27 15.66 -11.35
N VAL A 152 -8.00 16.64 -10.82
CA VAL A 152 -8.80 17.57 -11.61
C VAL A 152 -7.90 18.48 -12.47
N MET A 153 -6.80 18.98 -11.92
CA MET A 153 -5.82 19.78 -12.68
C MET A 153 -5.17 18.97 -13.82
N LEU A 154 -4.83 17.70 -13.57
CA LEU A 154 -4.33 16.79 -14.59
C LEU A 154 -5.31 16.56 -15.74
N ILE A 155 -6.62 16.67 -15.51
CA ILE A 155 -7.64 16.56 -16.55
C ILE A 155 -7.81 17.90 -17.27
N ILE A 156 -7.90 19.03 -16.55
CA ILE A 156 -8.24 20.35 -17.11
C ILE A 156 -7.07 20.98 -17.87
N LEU A 157 -5.86 20.98 -17.29
CA LEU A 157 -4.70 21.69 -17.86
C LEU A 157 -4.36 21.23 -19.30
N PRO A 158 -4.44 19.93 -19.65
CA PRO A 158 -4.33 19.47 -21.02
C PRO A 158 -5.22 20.17 -22.04
N TYR A 159 -6.48 20.44 -21.70
CA TYR A 159 -7.41 21.08 -22.61
C TYR A 159 -7.09 22.57 -22.81
N ILE A 160 -6.48 23.21 -21.82
CA ILE A 160 -6.14 24.64 -21.87
C ILE A 160 -4.76 24.87 -22.50
N TYR A 161 -3.79 23.99 -22.21
CA TYR A 161 -2.38 24.16 -22.56
C TYR A 161 -1.79 22.90 -23.19
N THR A 162 -2.33 22.50 -24.35
CA THR A 162 -2.01 21.23 -25.04
C THR A 162 -0.51 20.92 -25.14
N ALA A 163 0.33 21.93 -25.36
CA ALA A 163 1.80 21.76 -25.48
C ALA A 163 2.53 21.40 -24.17
N ASN A 164 1.90 21.54 -23.00
CA ASN A 164 2.57 21.45 -21.69
C ASN A 164 2.20 20.21 -20.85
N ILE A 165 1.38 19.30 -21.39
CA ILE A 165 0.89 18.12 -20.66
C ILE A 165 2.03 17.21 -20.25
N LEU A 166 2.85 16.81 -21.22
CA LEU A 166 3.96 15.90 -20.99
C LEU A 166 4.93 16.48 -19.96
N THR A 167 5.23 17.78 -20.06
CA THR A 167 6.07 18.49 -19.10
C THR A 167 5.46 18.45 -17.70
N TYR A 168 4.18 18.75 -17.55
CA TYR A 168 3.51 18.74 -16.24
C TYR A 168 3.43 17.33 -15.62
N THR A 169 3.02 16.34 -16.39
CA THR A 169 2.95 14.94 -15.94
C THR A 169 4.33 14.41 -15.56
N THR A 170 5.36 14.73 -16.35
CA THR A 170 6.75 14.36 -16.07
C THR A 170 7.26 15.03 -14.80
N LEU A 171 6.97 16.31 -14.58
CA LEU A 171 7.36 17.03 -13.36
C LEU A 171 6.70 16.44 -12.12
N ILE A 172 5.42 16.09 -12.18
CA ILE A 172 4.73 15.39 -11.08
C ILE A 172 5.39 14.05 -10.78
N LEU A 173 5.67 13.26 -11.81
CA LEU A 173 6.32 11.96 -11.65
C LEU A 173 7.71 12.09 -11.03
N LEU A 174 8.51 13.05 -11.51
CA LEU A 174 9.82 13.35 -10.94
C LEU A 174 9.72 13.74 -9.47
N PHE A 175 8.76 14.60 -9.12
CA PHE A 175 8.53 15.00 -7.73
C PHE A 175 8.13 13.81 -6.85
N GLN A 176 7.19 12.95 -7.29
CA GLN A 176 6.76 11.77 -6.54
C GLN A 176 7.92 10.78 -6.33
N ASN A 177 8.70 10.50 -7.38
CA ASN A 177 9.84 9.60 -7.30
C ASN A 177 10.95 10.15 -6.40
N LEU A 178 11.26 11.45 -6.53
CA LEU A 178 12.23 12.12 -5.65
C LEU A 178 11.76 12.10 -4.19
N PHE A 179 10.47 12.34 -3.94
CA PHE A 179 9.91 12.30 -2.60
C PHE A 179 10.07 10.91 -1.95
N VAL A 180 9.70 9.82 -2.66
CA VAL A 180 9.88 8.46 -2.14
C VAL A 180 11.37 8.13 -1.93
N PHE A 181 12.23 8.55 -2.85
CA PHE A 181 13.68 8.36 -2.71
C PHE A 181 14.21 9.04 -1.45
N LEU A 182 13.89 10.31 -1.22
CA LEU A 182 14.30 11.05 -0.02
C LEU A 182 13.74 10.40 1.25
N CYS A 183 12.48 9.97 1.24
CA CYS A 183 11.85 9.28 2.37
C CYS A 183 12.53 7.93 2.69
N ALA A 184 12.96 7.19 1.66
CA ALA A 184 13.72 5.96 1.83
C ALA A 184 15.14 6.23 2.37
N LEU A 185 15.80 7.30 1.93
CA LEU A 185 17.12 7.70 2.46
C LEU A 185 17.07 8.04 3.95
N LEU A 186 15.98 8.66 4.44
CA LEU A 186 15.79 8.93 5.88
C LEU A 186 15.81 7.64 6.72
N TYR A 187 15.55 6.47 6.13
CA TYR A 187 15.62 5.20 6.83
C TYR A 187 17.05 4.66 7.01
N ILE A 188 18.01 5.06 6.18
CA ILE A 188 19.42 4.65 6.31
C ILE A 188 20.00 5.03 7.68
N PRO A 189 19.94 6.30 8.14
CA PRO A 189 20.47 6.68 9.44
C PRO A 189 19.72 5.99 10.59
N ILE A 190 18.41 5.77 10.46
CA ILE A 190 17.61 4.98 11.42
C ILE A 190 18.15 3.54 11.52
N LEU A 191 18.51 2.91 10.39
CA LEU A 191 19.06 1.57 10.39
C LEU A 191 20.46 1.49 10.99
N ILE A 192 21.32 2.47 10.70
CA ILE A 192 22.67 2.55 11.27
C ILE A 192 22.58 2.71 12.80
N SER A 193 21.70 3.58 13.29
CA SER A 193 21.54 3.83 14.72
C SER A 193 20.93 2.63 15.45
N ILE A 194 19.95 1.94 14.86
CA ILE A 194 19.40 0.68 15.39
C ILE A 194 20.49 -0.39 15.51
N ARG A 195 21.39 -0.51 14.54
CA ARG A 195 22.49 -1.48 14.60
C ARG A 195 23.42 -1.21 15.79
N LYS A 196 23.70 0.06 16.08
CA LYS A 196 24.49 0.48 17.27
C LYS A 196 23.74 0.20 18.58
N ALA A 197 22.42 0.40 18.60
CA ALA A 197 21.56 0.19 19.78
C ALA A 197 21.06 -1.25 19.97
N ARG A 198 21.49 -2.21 19.14
CA ARG A 198 20.98 -3.61 19.14
C ARG A 198 21.13 -4.33 20.49
N HIS A 199 22.09 -3.91 21.31
CA HIS A 199 22.33 -4.48 22.64
C HIS A 199 21.19 -4.18 23.64
N LEU A 200 20.40 -3.13 23.40
CA LEU A 200 19.29 -2.75 24.27
C LEU A 200 18.08 -3.68 24.06
N SER A 201 17.63 -4.34 25.13
CA SER A 201 16.54 -5.32 25.13
C SER A 201 15.20 -4.74 24.64
N SER A 202 14.93 -3.47 24.91
CA SER A 202 13.77 -2.72 24.41
C SER A 202 13.67 -2.70 22.88
N PHE A 203 14.80 -2.74 22.15
CA PHE A 203 14.83 -2.77 20.69
C PHE A 203 14.44 -4.13 20.09
N LYS A 204 14.51 -5.22 20.85
CA LYS A 204 14.08 -6.54 20.35
C LYS A 204 12.56 -6.66 20.27
N LEU A 205 11.82 -5.96 21.14
CA LEU A 205 10.40 -6.24 21.37
C LEU A 205 9.44 -5.47 20.46
N HIS A 206 9.84 -4.31 19.94
CA HIS A 206 8.97 -3.46 19.14
C HIS A 206 9.68 -3.01 17.86
N ARG A 207 9.51 -3.77 16.76
CA ARG A 207 9.93 -3.36 15.40
C ARG A 207 8.79 -2.95 14.46
N PRO A 208 7.87 -2.05 14.86
CA PRO A 208 6.89 -1.49 13.94
C PRO A 208 7.54 -0.77 12.74
N GLN A 209 8.76 -0.26 12.90
CA GLN A 209 9.53 0.43 11.86
C GLN A 209 9.85 -0.43 10.63
N ASN A 210 9.90 -1.75 10.78
CA ASN A 210 10.20 -2.66 9.68
C ASN A 210 9.12 -2.62 8.60
N TYR A 211 7.86 -2.38 8.98
CA TYR A 211 6.76 -2.31 8.03
C TYR A 211 6.97 -1.15 7.05
N ILE A 212 7.13 0.06 7.58
CA ILE A 212 7.34 1.29 6.81
C ILE A 212 8.61 1.13 5.95
N MET A 213 9.67 0.56 6.53
CA MET A 213 10.91 0.28 5.81
C MET A 213 10.69 -0.64 4.61
N TYR A 214 10.04 -1.79 4.80
CA TYR A 214 9.82 -2.74 3.71
C TYR A 214 8.91 -2.14 2.64
N GLN A 215 7.90 -1.37 3.01
CA GLN A 215 7.08 -0.65 2.02
C GLN A 215 7.89 0.35 1.21
N LEU A 216 8.71 1.19 1.86
CA LEU A 216 9.54 2.18 1.18
C LEU A 216 10.59 1.53 0.28
N LEU A 217 11.22 0.44 0.73
CA LEU A 217 12.20 -0.28 -0.07
C LEU A 217 11.56 -0.96 -1.29
N LEU A 218 10.38 -1.55 -1.15
CA LEU A 218 9.64 -2.13 -2.27
C LEU A 218 9.20 -1.05 -3.26
N ALA A 219 8.69 0.08 -2.77
CA ALA A 219 8.29 1.22 -3.61
C ALA A 219 9.50 1.81 -4.34
N LEU A 220 10.62 2.03 -3.64
CA LEU A 220 11.85 2.52 -4.24
C LEU A 220 12.37 1.55 -5.30
N PHE A 221 12.42 0.26 -5.00
CA PHE A 221 12.88 -0.76 -5.94
C PHE A 221 12.04 -0.77 -7.22
N ALA A 222 10.71 -0.72 -7.11
CA ALA A 222 9.82 -0.63 -8.26
C ALA A 222 10.07 0.65 -9.08
N LYS A 223 10.17 1.81 -8.41
CA LYS A 223 10.43 3.10 -9.08
C LYS A 223 11.80 3.15 -9.77
N CYS A 224 12.82 2.49 -9.22
CA CYS A 224 14.11 2.35 -9.87
C CYS A 224 14.01 1.54 -11.17
N ILE A 225 13.25 0.44 -11.18
CA ILE A 225 12.99 -0.33 -12.40
C ILE A 225 12.29 0.57 -13.42
N TYR A 226 11.24 1.28 -13.02
CA TYR A 226 10.49 2.17 -13.92
C TYR A 226 11.37 3.27 -14.51
N ALA A 227 12.22 3.89 -13.69
CA ALA A 227 13.13 4.94 -14.13
C ALA A 227 14.11 4.43 -15.20
N ILE A 228 14.61 3.19 -15.08
CA ILE A 228 15.49 2.58 -16.09
C ILE A 228 14.74 2.43 -17.41
N HIS A 229 13.52 1.88 -17.38
CA HIS A 229 12.73 1.71 -18.60
C HIS A 229 12.36 3.06 -19.23
N ILE A 230 11.88 4.03 -18.45
CA ILE A 230 11.57 5.39 -18.92
C ILE A 230 12.79 6.03 -19.59
N PHE A 231 13.99 5.84 -19.03
CA PHE A 231 15.23 6.37 -19.60
C PHE A 231 15.64 5.69 -20.92
N GLN A 232 15.31 4.41 -21.09
CA GLN A 232 15.60 3.64 -22.29
C GLN A 232 14.56 3.83 -23.40
N SER A 233 13.35 4.30 -23.07
CA SER A 233 12.27 4.49 -24.02
C SER A 233 12.52 5.64 -24.99
N PRO A 234 12.20 5.47 -26.28
CA PRO A 234 12.33 6.56 -27.24
C PRO A 234 11.34 7.68 -26.93
N LEU A 235 11.72 8.93 -27.24
CA LEU A 235 10.97 10.13 -26.85
C LEU A 235 9.50 10.13 -27.31
N HIS A 236 9.21 9.52 -28.48
CA HIS A 236 7.87 9.47 -29.04
C HIS A 236 6.92 8.52 -28.27
N GLU A 237 7.46 7.54 -27.53
CA GLU A 237 6.69 6.60 -26.70
C GLU A 237 6.64 7.02 -25.22
N LEU A 238 7.39 8.06 -24.84
CA LEU A 238 7.61 8.44 -23.44
C LEU A 238 6.29 8.65 -22.67
N ASN A 239 5.28 9.23 -23.30
CA ASN A 239 3.98 9.46 -22.67
C ASN A 239 3.25 8.14 -22.36
N GLU A 240 3.25 7.21 -23.30
CA GLU A 240 2.62 5.89 -23.12
C GLU A 240 3.33 5.10 -22.02
N VAL A 241 4.66 5.13 -22.03
CA VAL A 241 5.51 4.48 -21.02
C VAL A 241 5.28 5.08 -19.62
N ILE A 242 5.18 6.40 -19.51
CA ILE A 242 4.87 7.07 -18.23
C ILE A 242 3.49 6.66 -17.71
N LEU A 243 2.45 6.74 -18.55
CA LEU A 243 1.09 6.36 -18.16
C LEU A 243 1.04 4.89 -17.72
N LYS A 244 1.79 4.02 -18.41
CA LYS A 244 1.91 2.61 -18.08
C LYS A 244 2.50 2.39 -16.67
N TYR A 245 3.61 3.06 -16.33
CA TYR A 245 4.21 2.92 -15.00
C TYR A 245 3.39 3.57 -13.88
N GLN A 246 2.65 4.63 -14.18
CA GLN A 246 1.65 5.16 -13.24
C GLN A 246 0.55 4.12 -12.94
N TYR A 247 0.09 3.38 -13.95
CA TYR A 247 -0.88 2.30 -13.75
C TYR A 247 -0.29 1.14 -12.92
N LEU A 248 0.98 0.77 -13.15
CA LEU A 248 1.67 -0.23 -12.33
C LEU A 248 1.80 0.21 -10.86
N ASP A 249 2.13 1.49 -10.60
CA ASP A 249 2.15 2.06 -9.24
C ASP A 249 0.77 1.92 -8.56
N ILE A 250 -0.31 2.17 -9.31
CA ILE A 250 -1.69 1.95 -8.85
C ILE A 250 -1.93 0.47 -8.53
N CYS A 251 -1.45 -0.49 -9.30
CA CYS A 251 -1.58 -1.91 -8.95
C CYS A 251 -0.84 -2.25 -7.64
N HIS A 252 0.35 -1.68 -7.44
CA HIS A 252 1.21 -1.89 -6.28
C HIS A 252 0.65 -1.35 -4.95
N VAL A 253 -0.24 -0.35 -4.98
CA VAL A 253 -0.89 0.18 -3.77
C VAL A 253 -1.58 -0.90 -2.94
N SER A 254 -2.09 -1.95 -3.61
CA SER A 254 -2.74 -3.06 -2.93
C SER A 254 -1.72 -4.08 -2.43
N PHE A 255 -0.66 -4.34 -3.21
CA PHE A 255 0.28 -5.41 -2.97
C PHE A 255 1.32 -5.09 -1.89
N PHE A 256 2.02 -3.96 -1.99
CA PHE A 256 3.13 -3.62 -1.08
C PHE A 256 2.70 -3.55 0.40
N PRO A 257 1.57 -2.92 0.77
CA PRO A 257 1.12 -2.93 2.15
C PRO A 257 0.80 -4.32 2.70
N GLN A 258 0.29 -5.23 1.87
CA GLN A 258 -0.05 -6.57 2.34
C GLN A 258 1.20 -7.39 2.64
N ILE A 259 2.12 -7.47 1.67
CA ILE A 259 3.33 -8.27 1.83
C ILE A 259 4.24 -7.70 2.91
N SER A 260 4.39 -6.38 2.96
CA SER A 260 5.17 -5.73 4.01
C SER A 260 4.55 -5.94 5.40
N TYR A 261 3.23 -5.91 5.56
CA TYR A 261 2.59 -6.21 6.85
C TYR A 261 2.84 -7.65 7.28
N LEU A 262 2.67 -8.60 6.37
CA LEU A 262 2.89 -10.01 6.67
C LEU A 262 4.34 -10.30 7.08
N LEU A 263 5.31 -9.65 6.44
CA LEU A 263 6.74 -9.87 6.66
C LEU A 263 7.39 -8.93 7.70
N CYS A 264 6.71 -7.86 8.12
CA CYS A 264 7.39 -6.81 8.91
C CYS A 264 7.94 -7.26 10.25
N ASN A 265 7.32 -8.24 10.90
CA ASN A 265 7.76 -8.68 12.21
C ASN A 265 7.51 -10.17 12.43
N LYS A 266 8.33 -10.75 13.32
CA LYS A 266 8.28 -12.17 13.65
C LYS A 266 6.88 -12.62 14.08
N LYS A 267 6.14 -11.78 14.82
CA LYS A 267 4.79 -12.12 15.27
C LYS A 267 3.78 -12.24 14.10
N ASN A 268 3.84 -11.34 13.12
CA ASN A 268 3.01 -11.41 11.92
C ASN A 268 3.34 -12.64 11.09
N TRP A 269 4.64 -12.93 10.96
CA TRP A 269 5.13 -14.16 10.35
C TRP A 269 4.66 -15.41 11.07
N ASP A 270 4.84 -15.50 12.39
CA ASP A 270 4.41 -16.64 13.21
C ASP A 270 2.89 -16.84 13.11
N SER A 271 2.12 -15.75 13.09
CA SER A 271 0.67 -15.78 12.88
C SER A 271 0.30 -16.33 11.50
N LEU A 272 1.04 -15.93 10.46
CA LEU A 272 0.87 -16.43 9.11
C LEU A 272 1.19 -17.93 9.03
N VAL A 273 2.32 -18.35 9.59
CA VAL A 273 2.74 -19.77 9.65
C VAL A 273 1.72 -20.61 10.42
N GLU A 274 1.17 -20.11 11.53
CA GLU A 274 0.12 -20.81 12.27
C GLU A 274 -1.16 -20.95 11.45
N ILE A 275 -1.54 -19.94 10.66
CA ILE A 275 -2.66 -20.03 9.71
C ILE A 275 -2.39 -21.13 8.67
N PHE A 276 -1.18 -21.16 8.10
CA PHE A 276 -0.77 -22.20 7.15
C PHE A 276 -0.79 -23.63 7.75
N LYS A 277 -0.45 -23.76 9.04
CA LYS A 277 -0.51 -25.05 9.76
C LYS A 277 -1.93 -25.41 10.21
N SER A 278 -2.88 -24.48 10.18
CA SER A 278 -4.24 -24.71 10.66
C SER A 278 -5.06 -25.53 9.66
N ARG A 279 -5.91 -26.42 10.17
CA ARG A 279 -6.93 -27.12 9.36
C ARG A 279 -7.99 -26.18 8.77
N ASN A 280 -7.97 -24.90 9.14
CA ASN A 280 -8.92 -23.89 8.70
C ASN A 280 -8.39 -23.03 7.55
N LEU A 281 -7.24 -23.36 6.93
CA LEU A 281 -6.66 -22.56 5.85
C LEU A 281 -7.66 -22.29 4.71
N LEU A 282 -8.34 -23.32 4.22
CA LEU A 282 -9.33 -23.17 3.15
C LEU A 282 -10.50 -22.27 3.59
N LYS A 283 -10.96 -22.41 4.84
CA LYS A 283 -12.04 -21.56 5.39
C LYS A 283 -11.62 -20.09 5.49
N ILE A 284 -10.37 -19.82 5.87
CA ILE A 284 -9.83 -18.46 5.99
C ILE A 284 -9.66 -17.85 4.59
N TRP A 285 -9.18 -18.64 3.63
CA TRP A 285 -8.99 -18.19 2.25
C TRP A 285 -10.34 -17.88 1.57
N CYS A 286 -11.32 -18.78 1.67
CA CYS A 286 -12.66 -18.56 1.11
C CYS A 286 -13.46 -17.48 1.85
N CYS A 287 -13.29 -17.38 3.17
CA CYS A 287 -14.01 -16.43 4.00
C CYS A 287 -13.04 -15.79 5.02
N PRO A 288 -12.35 -14.69 4.64
CA PRO A 288 -11.47 -13.96 5.56
C PRO A 288 -12.23 -13.31 6.74
N CYS A 289 -13.56 -13.41 6.75
CA CYS A 289 -14.41 -12.99 7.84
C CYS A 289 -14.44 -13.95 9.03
N VAL A 290 -14.03 -15.22 8.84
CA VAL A 290 -14.05 -16.25 9.89
C VAL A 290 -13.15 -15.82 11.05
N LYS A 291 -13.75 -15.67 12.24
CA LYS A 291 -13.00 -15.41 13.47
C LYS A 291 -12.20 -16.67 13.82
N LEU A 292 -10.87 -16.60 13.70
CA LEU A 292 -9.99 -17.59 14.30
C LEU A 292 -10.27 -17.66 15.81
N SER A 293 -10.70 -18.82 16.30
CA SER A 293 -10.82 -19.08 17.73
C SER A 293 -9.50 -18.70 18.41
N ARG A 294 -9.53 -17.74 19.35
CA ARG A 294 -8.35 -17.35 20.14
C ARG A 294 -7.90 -18.55 20.98
N ILE A 295 -6.99 -19.37 20.46
CA ILE A 295 -6.31 -20.37 21.27
C ILE A 295 -5.14 -19.65 21.94
N GLN A 296 -5.43 -19.04 23.10
CA GLN A 296 -4.58 -18.85 24.29
C GLN A 296 -4.93 -17.54 25.02
N PRO A 297 -5.14 -17.58 26.35
CA PRO A 297 -5.41 -16.40 27.15
C PRO A 297 -4.14 -15.54 27.19
N THR A 298 -4.32 -14.26 26.90
CA THR A 298 -3.24 -13.27 26.99
C THR A 298 -3.10 -12.92 28.46
N VAL A 299 -2.15 -13.54 29.17
CA VAL A 299 -1.77 -13.04 30.50
C VAL A 299 -1.22 -11.63 30.29
N PRO A 300 -1.81 -10.59 30.88
CA PRO A 300 -1.28 -9.24 30.79
C PRO A 300 0.12 -9.25 31.41
N GLN A 301 1.14 -8.88 30.65
CA GLN A 301 2.52 -8.74 31.15
C GLN A 301 2.64 -7.79 32.35
N ALA A 302 1.63 -6.96 32.61
CA ALA A 302 1.54 -6.15 33.82
C ALA A 302 1.50 -6.98 35.12
N MET A 303 1.05 -8.24 35.08
CA MET A 303 0.87 -9.04 36.30
C MET A 303 2.13 -9.84 36.70
N GLN A 304 3.11 -10.02 35.79
CA GLN A 304 4.37 -10.70 36.15
C GLN A 304 5.36 -9.82 36.92
N ILE A 305 5.14 -8.50 36.98
CA ILE A 305 6.01 -7.61 37.76
C ILE A 305 5.59 -7.58 39.24
N TYR A 306 4.36 -8.00 39.58
CA TYR A 306 3.87 -7.95 40.96
C TYR A 306 4.00 -9.26 41.74
N SER A 307 4.31 -10.39 41.11
CA SER A 307 4.33 -11.69 41.81
C SER A 307 5.71 -12.15 42.29
N THR A 308 6.75 -11.32 42.22
CA THR A 308 8.07 -11.64 42.85
C THR A 308 8.38 -10.77 44.07
N HIS A 309 7.39 -10.04 44.59
CA HIS A 309 7.49 -9.35 45.88
C HIS A 309 6.24 -9.64 46.71
N ALA A 310 6.08 -10.91 47.09
CA ALA A 310 5.25 -11.30 48.21
C ALA A 310 6.11 -12.29 49.02
N GLU A 311 6.59 -11.75 50.14
CA GLU A 311 7.12 -12.34 51.38
C GLU A 311 7.32 -13.86 51.43
#